data_AF-A0A6G1R979-F1
#
_entry.id   AF-A0A6G1R979-F1
#
_cell.length_a   1.000
_cell.length_b   1.000
_cell.length_c   1.000
_cell.angle_alpha   90.00
_cell.angle_beta   90.00
_cell.angle_gamma   90.00
#
_symmetry.space_group_name_H-M   'P 1'
#
loop_
_entity.id
_entity.type
_entity.pdbx_description
1 polymer ?
#
loop_
_entity_poly.entity_id
_entity_poly.type
_entity_poly.pdbx_seq_one_letter_code
_entity_poly.pdbx_strand_id
1 'polypeptide(L)'
;LSAQPALLAVTFIMLSARVPLAARQDQPRMSPTKSLSPMKKLALSDKENTPPALSSARVLASKAARKIFQEGDGKPVPQGEQEEPLLRDNPRRFVIFPIQYHDIWQMYKKAEASFWTAEEVDLSKDIQHWESLKPEEKYFISHVLAFFAASDGIVNENLVERFSQEVQVTEARCFYGFQIAMENIHSEMYSLLIDTYIKDSKEREFLFNAIETLPCVKKKADWAMRWIGDMKATYGERVVAFAAVEGIFFSGSFASIFWLKKRGLMPGLTFSNELISRDEV
;
A
#
# COMPACT_ATOMS: atom_id res chain seq x y z
N LEU A 1 -17.13 14.91 20.39
CA LEU A 1 -16.22 13.99 21.08
C LEU A 1 -16.77 12.59 20.96
N SER A 2 -16.35 11.83 19.94
CA SER A 2 -16.51 10.36 19.79
C SER A 2 -16.17 9.96 18.35
N ALA A 3 -14.88 10.11 17.99
CA ALA A 3 -14.30 9.58 16.76
C ALA A 3 -12.84 9.14 17.00
N GLN A 4 -12.53 8.78 18.25
CA GLN A 4 -11.17 8.46 18.70
C GLN A 4 -10.72 7.01 18.44
N PRO A 5 -11.58 5.97 18.31
CA PRO A 5 -11.08 4.62 18.07
C PRO A 5 -10.57 4.39 16.63
N ALA A 6 -11.26 4.92 15.61
CA ALA A 6 -10.88 4.72 14.21
C ALA A 6 -9.68 5.60 13.78
N LEU A 7 -9.53 6.77 14.39
CA LEU A 7 -8.33 7.60 14.23
C LEU A 7 -7.10 6.90 14.80
N LEU A 8 -7.27 6.12 15.87
CA LEU A 8 -6.18 5.31 16.43
C LEU A 8 -5.71 4.26 15.42
N ALA A 9 -6.58 3.60 14.66
CA ALA A 9 -6.14 2.57 13.70
C ALA A 9 -5.17 3.07 12.62
N VAL A 10 -5.38 4.30 12.12
CA VAL A 10 -4.47 4.95 11.15
C VAL A 10 -3.25 5.57 11.84
N THR A 11 -3.36 5.89 13.14
CA THR A 11 -2.28 6.54 13.90
C THR A 11 -1.39 5.54 14.67
N PHE A 12 -1.86 4.32 14.96
CA PHE A 12 -1.14 3.33 15.79
C PHE A 12 -0.04 2.57 15.03
N ILE A 13 -0.03 2.67 13.70
CA ILE A 13 1.01 2.03 12.89
C ILE A 13 2.36 2.77 13.06
N MET A 14 2.34 4.11 13.24
CA MET A 14 3.54 4.96 13.21
C MET A 14 4.04 5.45 14.60
N LEU A 15 4.38 4.56 15.54
CA LEU A 15 5.11 4.99 16.75
C LEU A 15 6.38 4.18 17.04
N SER A 16 7.37 4.25 16.14
CA SER A 16 8.78 4.10 16.53
C SER A 16 9.77 4.72 15.55
N ALA A 17 10.81 5.34 16.10
CA ALA A 17 12.04 5.85 15.48
C ALA A 17 11.99 7.15 14.66
N ARG A 18 12.02 8.29 15.36
CA ARG A 18 12.62 9.52 14.82
C ARG A 18 14.15 9.37 14.77
N VAL A 19 14.75 9.41 13.59
CA VAL A 19 16.15 9.81 13.39
C VAL A 19 16.17 10.97 12.40
N PRO A 20 16.72 12.15 12.74
CA PRO A 20 16.81 13.25 11.79
C PRO A 20 17.96 13.03 10.82
N LEU A 21 17.67 13.04 9.51
CA LEU A 21 18.69 13.17 8.46
C LEU A 21 19.25 14.60 8.48
N ALA A 22 20.57 14.71 8.60
CA ALA A 22 21.28 16.00 8.64
C ALA A 22 21.33 16.64 7.25
N ALA A 23 21.02 17.94 7.18
CA ALA A 23 21.15 18.74 5.98
C ALA A 23 22.63 18.96 5.61
N ARG A 24 22.99 18.72 4.34
CA ARG A 24 24.27 19.15 3.76
C ARG A 24 24.03 20.38 2.88
N GLN A 25 24.54 21.53 3.33
CA GLN A 25 24.88 22.66 2.48
C GLN A 25 26.30 22.45 1.95
N ASP A 26 26.51 22.59 0.64
CA ASP A 26 27.48 23.53 0.07
C ASP A 26 27.45 23.54 -1.48
N GLN A 27 27.67 24.73 -2.01
CA GLN A 27 27.34 25.26 -3.35
C GLN A 27 28.57 25.16 -4.32
N PRO A 28 28.51 25.52 -5.63
CA PRO A 28 28.40 26.94 -6.01
C PRO A 28 27.65 27.30 -7.32
N ARG A 29 27.24 28.58 -7.34
CA ARG A 29 26.60 29.36 -8.40
C ARG A 29 27.43 29.47 -9.70
N MET A 30 26.73 29.52 -10.84
CA MET A 30 27.17 30.21 -12.06
C MET A 30 26.01 31.01 -12.69
N SER A 31 26.30 32.18 -13.25
CA SER A 31 25.44 33.04 -14.07
C SER A 31 26.28 33.65 -15.22
N PRO A 32 25.71 34.42 -16.17
CA PRO A 32 24.66 34.08 -17.14
C PRO A 32 25.15 34.30 -18.60
N THR A 33 24.26 34.08 -19.59
CA THR A 33 24.27 34.49 -21.03
C THR A 33 24.59 33.41 -22.09
N LYS A 34 23.62 33.10 -22.98
CA LYS A 34 23.56 33.61 -24.37
C LYS A 34 22.36 33.07 -25.19
N SER A 35 21.72 34.03 -25.88
CA SER A 35 20.97 34.01 -27.15
C SER A 35 19.86 32.97 -27.42
N LEU A 36 18.64 33.51 -27.51
CA LEU A 36 17.48 32.95 -28.23
C LEU A 36 17.66 33.07 -29.75
N SER A 37 17.19 32.06 -30.49
CA SER A 37 16.81 32.16 -31.91
C SER A 37 15.47 31.45 -32.17
N PRO A 38 14.65 31.89 -33.14
CA PRO A 38 13.22 31.62 -33.17
C PRO A 38 12.84 30.50 -34.16
N MET A 39 11.99 29.56 -33.75
CA MET A 39 11.27 28.70 -34.68
C MET A 39 9.81 29.16 -34.81
N LYS A 40 9.53 29.84 -35.93
CA LYS A 40 8.18 30.07 -36.46
C LYS A 40 7.74 28.84 -37.26
N LYS A 41 6.42 28.57 -37.19
CA LYS A 41 5.57 27.71 -38.03
C LYS A 41 5.54 26.20 -37.73
N LEU A 42 4.66 25.83 -36.79
CA LEU A 42 3.52 24.98 -37.15
C LEU A 42 2.25 25.69 -36.67
N ALA A 43 1.40 26.11 -37.61
CA ALA A 43 0.12 26.71 -37.33
C ALA A 43 -0.88 25.60 -36.98
N LEU A 44 -1.44 25.65 -35.77
CA LEU A 44 -2.68 24.95 -35.42
C LEU A 44 -3.80 25.99 -35.53
N SER A 45 -4.58 25.85 -36.60
CA SER A 45 -5.83 26.57 -36.82
C SER A 45 -6.83 26.26 -35.69
N ASP A 46 -7.37 27.32 -35.11
CA ASP A 46 -8.67 27.47 -34.43
C ASP A 46 -9.40 26.18 -34.02
N LYS A 47 -9.45 25.90 -32.71
CA LYS A 47 -10.68 25.50 -32.01
C LYS A 47 -10.64 26.01 -30.57
N GLU A 48 -11.45 27.03 -30.29
CA GLU A 48 -11.95 27.32 -28.94
C GLU A 48 -12.49 26.04 -28.30
N ASN A 49 -12.02 25.70 -27.10
CA ASN A 49 -12.68 24.76 -26.22
C ASN A 49 -13.00 25.46 -24.90
N THR A 50 -13.94 26.39 -24.97
CA THR A 50 -14.72 26.82 -23.81
C THR A 50 -15.87 25.82 -23.66
N PRO A 51 -15.92 24.98 -22.60
CA PRO A 51 -16.98 23.99 -22.48
C PRO A 51 -18.34 24.67 -22.22
N PRO A 52 -19.44 24.24 -22.87
CA PRO A 52 -20.77 24.75 -22.58
C PRO A 52 -21.32 24.16 -21.27
N ALA A 53 -21.89 25.04 -20.44
CA ALA A 53 -22.85 24.83 -19.35
C ALA A 53 -22.90 23.45 -18.62
N LEU A 54 -22.37 23.47 -17.39
CA LEU A 54 -22.26 22.39 -16.39
C LEU A 54 -23.58 21.81 -15.77
N SER A 55 -24.77 21.99 -16.36
CA SER A 55 -26.02 21.59 -15.68
C SER A 55 -26.55 20.19 -16.07
N SER A 56 -26.44 19.79 -17.34
CA SER A 56 -27.06 18.56 -17.85
C SER A 56 -26.22 17.30 -17.61
N ALA A 57 -24.89 17.42 -17.59
CA ALA A 57 -23.97 16.31 -17.29
C ALA A 57 -24.13 15.79 -15.83
N ARG A 58 -24.44 16.67 -14.88
CA ARG A 58 -24.73 16.29 -13.48
C ARG A 58 -25.98 15.42 -13.33
N VAL A 59 -27.01 15.67 -14.15
CA VAL A 59 -28.30 14.97 -14.07
C VAL A 59 -28.23 13.57 -14.67
N LEU A 60 -27.45 13.38 -15.74
CA LEU A 60 -27.27 12.08 -16.38
C LEU A 60 -26.43 11.12 -15.51
N ALA A 61 -25.36 11.62 -14.90
CA ALA A 61 -24.57 10.86 -13.93
C ALA A 61 -25.42 10.41 -12.73
N SER A 62 -26.36 11.24 -12.26
CA SER A 62 -27.22 10.89 -11.12
C SER A 62 -28.29 9.84 -11.42
N LYS A 63 -28.80 9.78 -12.66
CA LYS A 63 -29.81 8.77 -13.07
C LYS A 63 -29.19 7.40 -13.34
N ALA A 64 -28.03 7.36 -14.00
CA ALA A 64 -27.29 6.11 -14.21
C ALA A 64 -26.82 5.51 -12.88
N ALA A 65 -26.28 6.35 -11.99
CA ALA A 65 -25.92 5.95 -10.63
C ALA A 65 -27.11 5.35 -9.87
N ARG A 66 -28.27 6.03 -9.84
CA ARG A 66 -29.48 5.53 -9.15
C ARG A 66 -30.00 4.19 -9.65
N LYS A 67 -29.87 3.89 -10.95
CA LYS A 67 -30.36 2.64 -11.54
C LYS A 67 -29.48 1.43 -11.18
N ILE A 68 -28.18 1.67 -10.95
CA ILE A 68 -27.23 0.65 -10.49
C ILE A 68 -27.44 0.32 -9.00
N PHE A 69 -27.95 1.27 -8.19
CA PHE A 69 -28.14 1.09 -6.74
C PHE A 69 -29.44 0.40 -6.30
N GLN A 70 -30.34 0.05 -7.22
CA GLN A 70 -31.59 -0.63 -6.85
C GLN A 70 -31.47 -2.17 -6.75
N GLU A 71 -30.35 -2.77 -7.15
CA GLU A 71 -30.17 -4.24 -7.17
C GLU A 71 -29.14 -4.76 -6.14
N GLY A 72 -28.83 -4.00 -5.09
CA GLY A 72 -27.99 -4.47 -3.98
C GLY A 72 -28.81 -5.09 -2.86
N ASP A 73 -28.73 -6.41 -2.71
CA ASP A 73 -29.39 -7.20 -1.66
C ASP A 73 -28.96 -6.72 -0.26
N GLY A 74 -29.83 -5.95 0.40
CA GLY A 74 -29.54 -5.26 1.66
C GLY A 74 -29.52 -6.23 2.84
N LYS A 75 -28.33 -6.70 3.22
CA LYS A 75 -28.14 -7.33 4.53
C LYS A 75 -28.29 -6.28 5.64
N PRO A 76 -28.99 -6.58 6.74
CA PRO A 76 -29.18 -5.63 7.83
C PRO A 76 -27.84 -5.33 8.51
N VAL A 77 -27.38 -4.09 8.38
CA VAL A 77 -26.22 -3.55 9.09
C VAL A 77 -26.61 -3.33 10.57
N PRO A 78 -25.80 -3.77 11.56
CA PRO A 78 -26.04 -3.50 12.98
C PRO A 78 -26.31 -2.01 13.25
N GLN A 79 -27.31 -1.70 14.09
CA GLN A 79 -27.79 -0.32 14.29
C GLN A 79 -26.70 0.69 14.71
N GLY A 80 -25.63 0.26 15.39
CA GLY A 80 -24.51 1.13 15.79
C GLY A 80 -23.58 1.54 14.63
N GLU A 81 -23.43 0.70 13.60
CA GLU A 81 -22.53 0.98 12.47
C GLU A 81 -23.13 2.04 11.51
N GLN A 82 -24.45 2.24 11.52
CA GLN A 82 -25.11 3.28 10.73
C GLN A 82 -24.87 4.69 11.29
N GLU A 83 -24.48 4.82 12.55
CA GLU A 83 -24.12 6.10 13.17
C GLU A 83 -22.65 6.47 12.94
N GLU A 84 -21.79 5.47 12.67
CA GLU A 84 -20.36 5.64 12.48
C GLU A 84 -20.05 6.48 11.22
N PRO A 85 -19.42 7.67 11.36
CA PRO A 85 -19.21 8.57 10.22
C PRO A 85 -18.40 7.97 9.06
N LEU A 86 -17.54 6.98 9.34
CA LEU A 86 -16.74 6.28 8.34
C LEU A 86 -17.55 5.29 7.50
N LEU A 87 -18.60 4.71 8.08
CA LEU A 87 -19.31 3.55 7.52
C LEU A 87 -20.70 3.89 6.98
N ARG A 88 -21.32 4.96 7.49
CA ARG A 88 -22.63 5.42 7.01
C ARG A 88 -22.59 5.86 5.54
N ASP A 89 -23.71 5.68 4.84
CA ASP A 89 -23.85 6.04 3.44
C ASP A 89 -23.45 7.50 3.15
N ASN A 90 -22.57 7.68 2.17
CA ASN A 90 -22.08 9.00 1.75
C ASN A 90 -22.48 9.28 0.28
N PRO A 91 -23.52 10.07 0.01
CA PRO A 91 -23.92 10.41 -1.36
C PRO A 91 -22.88 11.26 -2.11
N ARG A 92 -21.92 11.87 -1.39
CA ARG A 92 -20.81 12.65 -1.95
C ARG A 92 -19.54 11.84 -2.16
N ARG A 93 -19.55 10.51 -1.96
CA ARG A 93 -18.35 9.67 -1.99
C ARG A 93 -17.52 9.74 -3.29
N PHE A 94 -18.13 10.19 -4.39
CA PHE A 94 -17.51 10.27 -5.72
C PHE A 94 -16.86 11.62 -6.04
N VAL A 95 -16.92 12.60 -5.13
CA VAL A 95 -16.30 13.92 -5.34
C VAL A 95 -15.33 14.18 -4.19
N ILE A 96 -14.07 14.42 -4.53
CA ILE A 96 -12.99 14.62 -3.53
C ILE A 96 -13.17 15.95 -2.78
N PHE A 97 -13.50 17.03 -3.49
CA PHE A 97 -13.64 18.35 -2.86
C PHE A 97 -15.09 18.69 -2.49
N PRO A 98 -15.30 19.41 -1.37
CA PRO A 98 -14.30 19.88 -0.40
C PRO A 98 -13.84 18.77 0.56
N ILE A 99 -12.56 18.81 0.96
CA ILE A 99 -11.99 17.89 1.97
C ILE A 99 -12.68 18.11 3.31
N GLN A 100 -13.13 17.02 3.93
CA GLN A 100 -13.77 16.98 5.25
C GLN A 100 -12.79 16.50 6.33
N TYR A 101 -12.06 15.41 6.05
CA TYR A 101 -11.12 14.79 6.98
C TYR A 101 -9.67 15.09 6.57
N HIS A 102 -9.15 16.21 7.07
CA HIS A 102 -7.84 16.72 6.69
C HIS A 102 -6.70 15.83 7.19
N ASP A 103 -6.84 15.24 8.36
CA ASP A 103 -5.93 14.24 8.92
C ASP A 103 -5.78 13.01 8.02
N ILE A 104 -6.90 12.41 7.60
CA ILE A 104 -6.90 11.27 6.66
C ILE A 104 -6.32 11.68 5.31
N TRP A 105 -6.68 12.87 4.82
CA TRP A 105 -6.12 13.38 3.56
C TRP A 105 -4.61 13.59 3.62
N GLN A 106 -4.07 14.07 4.75
CA GLN A 106 -2.62 14.19 4.94
C GLN A 106 -1.94 12.81 4.94
N MET A 107 -2.57 11.77 5.50
CA MET A 107 -2.04 10.41 5.43
C MET A 107 -1.98 9.89 4.00
N TYR A 108 -3.04 10.11 3.21
CA TYR A 108 -3.02 9.81 1.77
C TYR A 108 -1.91 10.56 1.05
N LYS A 109 -1.72 11.86 1.31
CA LYS A 109 -0.64 12.65 0.69
C LYS A 109 0.76 12.20 1.11
N LYS A 110 0.93 11.72 2.35
CA LYS A 110 2.18 11.13 2.81
C LYS A 110 2.49 9.81 2.09
N ALA A 111 1.49 8.94 1.93
CA ALA A 111 1.62 7.70 1.18
C ALA A 111 1.93 7.99 -0.30
N GLU A 112 1.16 8.89 -0.95
CA GLU A 112 1.37 9.29 -2.35
C GLU A 112 2.77 9.85 -2.59
N ALA A 113 3.29 10.67 -1.67
CA ALA A 113 4.64 11.23 -1.76
C ALA A 113 5.75 10.19 -1.56
N SER A 114 5.41 8.97 -1.12
CA SER A 114 6.35 7.88 -0.86
C SER A 114 6.36 6.83 -1.96
N PHE A 115 5.63 7.05 -3.06
CA PHE A 115 5.59 6.16 -4.22
C PHE A 115 6.99 5.74 -4.69
N TRP A 116 7.13 4.46 -5.03
CA TRP A 116 8.32 3.87 -5.63
C TRP A 116 7.88 2.68 -6.50
N THR A 117 8.74 2.25 -7.43
CA THR A 117 8.51 1.02 -8.21
C THR A 117 9.60 -0.02 -7.99
N ALA A 118 9.30 -1.30 -8.28
CA ALA A 118 10.25 -2.38 -8.07
C ALA A 118 11.54 -2.21 -8.90
N GLU A 119 11.47 -1.55 -10.06
CA GLU A 119 12.63 -1.25 -10.91
C GLU A 119 13.63 -0.27 -10.29
N GLU A 120 13.24 0.48 -9.26
CA GLU A 120 14.15 1.37 -8.53
C GLU A 120 15.14 0.58 -7.64
N VAL A 121 14.87 -0.71 -7.40
CA VAL A 121 15.70 -1.58 -6.56
C VAL A 121 16.73 -2.33 -7.41
N ASP A 122 18.00 -1.94 -7.29
CA ASP A 122 19.11 -2.62 -7.96
C ASP A 122 19.47 -3.95 -7.26
N LEU A 123 19.12 -5.07 -7.89
CA LEU A 123 19.46 -6.43 -7.44
C LEU A 123 20.75 -6.99 -8.07
N SER A 124 21.47 -6.22 -8.90
CA SER A 124 22.59 -6.74 -9.69
C SER A 124 23.73 -7.34 -8.86
N LYS A 125 23.93 -6.84 -7.64
CA LYS A 125 24.97 -7.31 -6.71
C LYS A 125 24.50 -8.41 -5.78
N ASP A 126 23.19 -8.56 -5.60
CA ASP A 126 22.64 -9.41 -4.55
C ASP A 126 22.93 -10.89 -4.78
N ILE A 127 23.00 -11.33 -6.04
CA ILE A 127 23.28 -12.75 -6.32
C ILE A 127 24.65 -13.19 -5.81
N GLN A 128 25.66 -12.31 -5.88
CA GLN A 128 27.00 -12.61 -5.35
C GLN A 128 26.97 -12.68 -3.82
N HIS A 129 26.23 -11.78 -3.18
CA HIS A 129 26.02 -11.82 -1.74
C HIS A 129 25.29 -13.11 -1.33
N TRP A 130 24.20 -13.46 -2.03
CA TRP A 130 23.42 -14.66 -1.81
C TRP A 130 24.27 -15.92 -1.89
N GLU A 131 25.15 -16.02 -2.90
CA GLU A 131 26.04 -17.16 -3.06
C GLU A 131 27.03 -17.28 -1.88
N SER A 132 27.50 -16.16 -1.33
CA SER A 132 28.42 -16.11 -0.18
C SER A 132 27.79 -16.39 1.18
N LEU A 133 26.45 -16.35 1.31
CA LEU A 133 25.76 -16.59 2.57
C LEU A 133 25.90 -18.04 3.03
N LYS A 134 25.83 -18.24 4.35
CA LYS A 134 25.77 -19.58 4.93
C LYS A 134 24.44 -20.27 4.59
N PRO A 135 24.40 -21.61 4.52
CA PRO A 135 23.16 -22.34 4.25
C PRO A 135 22.01 -21.97 5.18
N GLU A 136 22.30 -21.73 6.47
CA GLU A 136 21.29 -21.36 7.46
C GLU A 136 20.74 -19.94 7.24
N GLU A 137 21.58 -19.02 6.75
CA GLU A 137 21.16 -17.66 6.40
C GLU A 137 20.29 -17.66 5.15
N LYS A 138 20.64 -18.46 4.13
CA LYS A 138 19.81 -18.65 2.94
C LYS A 138 18.45 -19.25 3.30
N TYR A 139 18.46 -20.30 4.13
CA TYR A 139 17.23 -20.93 4.62
C TYR A 139 16.34 -19.92 5.36
N PHE A 140 16.92 -19.14 6.26
CA PHE A 140 16.17 -18.13 7.01
C PHE A 140 15.55 -17.07 6.08
N ILE A 141 16.35 -16.50 5.18
CA ILE A 141 15.88 -15.44 4.27
C ILE A 141 14.83 -15.98 3.29
N SER A 142 15.03 -17.17 2.72
CA SER A 142 14.06 -17.74 1.77
C SER A 142 12.69 -17.97 2.42
N HIS A 143 12.67 -18.42 3.68
CA HIS A 143 11.40 -18.63 4.40
C HIS A 143 10.74 -17.31 4.82
N VAL A 144 11.52 -16.27 5.11
CA VAL A 144 11.00 -14.92 5.36
C VAL A 144 10.37 -14.35 4.09
N LEU A 145 11.04 -14.48 2.94
CA LEU A 145 10.50 -14.02 1.64
C LEU A 145 9.24 -14.79 1.25
N ALA A 146 9.21 -16.09 1.48
CA ALA A 146 8.04 -16.93 1.26
C ALA A 146 6.83 -16.51 2.11
N PHE A 147 7.07 -16.12 3.37
CA PHE A 147 6.02 -15.54 4.21
C PHE A 147 5.48 -14.22 3.63
N PHE A 148 6.36 -13.31 3.21
CA PHE A 148 5.96 -12.01 2.67
C PHE A 148 5.19 -12.12 1.36
N ALA A 149 5.71 -12.89 0.40
CA ALA A 149 5.07 -13.08 -0.91
C ALA A 149 3.63 -13.61 -0.81
N ALA A 150 3.34 -14.38 0.23
CA ALA A 150 1.99 -14.86 0.52
C ALA A 150 1.12 -13.84 1.30
N SER A 151 1.73 -13.01 2.16
CA SER A 151 0.99 -12.18 3.11
C SER A 151 0.39 -10.93 2.47
N ASP A 152 1.12 -10.26 1.58
CA ASP A 152 0.65 -9.03 0.93
C ASP A 152 -0.59 -9.31 0.06
N GLY A 153 -0.65 -10.50 -0.56
CA GLY A 153 -1.85 -10.96 -1.25
C GLY A 153 -3.09 -11.06 -0.34
N ILE A 154 -2.92 -11.54 0.90
CA ILE A 154 -4.00 -11.64 1.88
C ILE A 154 -4.43 -10.25 2.38
N VAL A 155 -3.47 -9.35 2.62
CA VAL A 155 -3.76 -7.95 2.99
C VAL A 155 -4.57 -7.28 1.88
N ASN A 156 -4.14 -7.45 0.64
CA ASN A 156 -4.80 -6.86 -0.53
C ASN A 156 -6.24 -7.39 -0.72
N GLU A 157 -6.46 -8.70 -0.54
CA GLU A 157 -7.80 -9.30 -0.56
C GLU A 157 -8.74 -8.65 0.47
N ASN A 158 -8.27 -8.44 1.70
CA ASN A 158 -9.05 -7.73 2.72
C ASN A 158 -9.32 -6.26 2.34
N LEU A 159 -8.32 -5.54 1.83
CA LEU A 159 -8.48 -4.14 1.43
C LEU A 159 -9.53 -3.99 0.33
N VAL A 160 -9.50 -4.86 -0.68
CA VAL A 160 -10.39 -4.82 -1.83
C VAL A 160 -11.81 -5.29 -1.48
N GLU A 161 -11.94 -6.41 -0.78
CA GLU A 161 -13.24 -7.03 -0.51
C GLU A 161 -13.98 -6.43 0.69
N ARG A 162 -13.23 -5.91 1.68
CA ARG A 162 -13.80 -5.43 2.95
C ARG A 162 -13.59 -3.94 3.13
N PHE A 163 -12.38 -3.51 3.50
CA PHE A 163 -12.18 -2.15 4.01
C PHE A 163 -12.55 -1.05 3.00
N SER A 164 -12.16 -1.21 1.74
CA SER A 164 -12.49 -0.24 0.69
C SER A 164 -13.97 -0.28 0.27
N GLN A 165 -14.72 -1.34 0.57
CA GLN A 165 -16.16 -1.40 0.29
C GLN A 165 -16.98 -0.80 1.43
N GLU A 166 -16.56 -1.07 2.67
CA GLU A 166 -17.26 -0.64 3.88
C GLU A 166 -17.09 0.86 4.13
N VAL A 167 -15.88 1.40 3.94
CA VAL A 167 -15.61 2.82 4.20
C VAL A 167 -16.20 3.72 3.11
N GLN A 168 -17.04 4.66 3.54
CA GLN A 168 -17.77 5.60 2.68
C GLN A 168 -17.11 6.98 2.59
N VAL A 169 -16.12 7.28 3.44
CA VAL A 169 -15.36 8.54 3.43
C VAL A 169 -14.36 8.55 2.28
N THR A 170 -14.44 9.56 1.41
CA THR A 170 -13.66 9.64 0.17
C THR A 170 -12.15 9.69 0.42
N GLU A 171 -11.71 10.46 1.41
CA GLU A 171 -10.29 10.61 1.75
C GLU A 171 -9.67 9.27 2.19
N ALA A 172 -10.41 8.47 2.96
CA ALA A 172 -9.97 7.14 3.38
C ALA A 172 -9.95 6.16 2.20
N ARG A 173 -10.91 6.26 1.28
CA ARG A 173 -10.90 5.48 0.03
C ARG A 173 -9.72 5.83 -0.88
N CYS A 174 -9.29 7.09 -0.91
CA CYS A 174 -8.07 7.50 -1.61
C CYS A 174 -6.82 6.86 -0.96
N PHE A 175 -6.75 6.85 0.37
CA PHE A 175 -5.67 6.16 1.10
C PHE A 175 -5.66 4.66 0.77
N TYR A 176 -6.77 3.95 0.94
CA TYR A 176 -6.84 2.51 0.66
C TYR A 176 -6.58 2.18 -0.82
N GLY A 177 -7.05 3.02 -1.75
CA GLY A 177 -6.75 2.83 -3.17
C GLY A 177 -5.25 2.91 -3.47
N PHE A 178 -4.53 3.79 -2.77
CA PHE A 178 -3.08 3.87 -2.89
C PHE A 178 -2.36 2.73 -2.16
N GLN A 179 -2.83 2.33 -0.97
CA GLN A 179 -2.32 1.17 -0.24
C GLN A 179 -2.41 -0.10 -1.10
N ILE A 180 -3.56 -0.38 -1.70
CA ILE A 180 -3.76 -1.50 -2.65
C ILE A 180 -2.74 -1.47 -3.79
N ALA A 181 -2.43 -0.29 -4.33
CA ALA A 181 -1.43 -0.16 -5.39
C ALA A 181 -0.02 -0.50 -4.87
N MET A 182 0.34 -0.04 -3.68
CA MET A 182 1.63 -0.34 -3.05
C MET A 182 1.76 -1.81 -2.65
N GLU A 183 0.70 -2.46 -2.14
CA GLU A 183 0.71 -3.90 -1.83
C GLU A 183 1.00 -4.77 -3.06
N ASN A 184 0.53 -4.36 -4.24
CA ASN A 184 0.88 -5.04 -5.50
C ASN A 184 2.36 -4.88 -5.84
N ILE A 185 2.93 -3.69 -5.60
CA ILE A 185 4.36 -3.42 -5.79
C ILE A 185 5.20 -4.20 -4.77
N HIS A 186 4.75 -4.32 -3.52
CA HIS A 186 5.39 -5.17 -2.50
C HIS A 186 5.41 -6.64 -2.94
N SER A 187 4.25 -7.15 -3.37
CA SER A 187 4.10 -8.52 -3.91
C SER A 187 5.04 -8.79 -5.09
N GLU A 188 5.15 -7.84 -6.02
CA GLU A 188 6.09 -7.90 -7.14
C GLU A 188 7.54 -7.91 -6.66
N MET A 189 7.91 -7.01 -5.75
CA MET A 189 9.26 -6.91 -5.21
C MET A 189 9.68 -8.21 -4.51
N TYR A 190 8.83 -8.81 -3.68
CA TYR A 190 9.12 -10.10 -3.05
C TYR A 190 9.25 -11.23 -4.07
N SER A 191 8.41 -11.22 -5.11
CA SER A 191 8.50 -12.21 -6.19
C SER A 191 9.83 -12.08 -6.95
N LEU A 192 10.27 -10.86 -7.25
CA LEU A 192 11.57 -10.58 -7.88
C LEU A 192 12.75 -11.01 -7.00
N LEU A 193 12.68 -10.77 -5.68
CA LEU A 193 13.70 -11.22 -4.74
C LEU A 193 13.83 -12.75 -4.74
N ILE A 194 12.70 -13.46 -4.66
CA ILE A 194 12.68 -14.93 -4.72
C ILE A 194 13.24 -15.41 -6.06
N ASP A 195 12.80 -14.84 -7.18
CA ASP A 195 13.25 -15.23 -8.52
C ASP A 195 14.76 -15.01 -8.72
N THR A 196 15.27 -13.91 -8.17
CA THR A 196 16.71 -13.57 -8.23
C THR A 196 17.56 -14.56 -7.43
N TYR A 197 17.10 -14.96 -6.24
CA TYR A 197 17.92 -15.74 -5.31
C TYR A 197 17.78 -17.26 -5.52
N ILE A 198 16.59 -17.72 -5.89
CA ILE A 198 16.23 -19.14 -5.93
C ILE A 198 16.22 -19.63 -7.39
N LYS A 199 17.38 -20.12 -7.83
CA LYS A 199 17.58 -20.63 -9.19
C LYS A 199 16.85 -21.95 -9.46
N ASP A 200 16.63 -22.78 -8.43
CA ASP A 200 15.91 -24.04 -8.58
C ASP A 200 14.40 -23.80 -8.68
N SER A 201 13.81 -24.21 -9.79
CA SER A 201 12.39 -23.96 -10.04
C SER A 201 11.48 -24.70 -9.07
N LYS A 202 11.90 -25.85 -8.53
CA LYS A 202 11.09 -26.61 -7.56
C LYS A 202 11.11 -25.94 -6.19
N GLU A 203 12.27 -25.48 -5.74
CA GLU A 203 12.38 -24.68 -4.51
C GLU A 203 11.57 -23.38 -4.63
N ARG A 204 11.64 -22.70 -5.77
CA ARG A 204 10.84 -21.49 -6.02
C ARG A 204 9.33 -21.76 -5.95
N GLU A 205 8.84 -22.83 -6.58
CA GLU A 205 7.44 -23.25 -6.50
C GLU A 205 7.03 -23.60 -5.06
N PHE A 206 7.90 -24.30 -4.32
CA PHE A 206 7.68 -24.60 -2.91
C PHE A 206 7.52 -23.34 -2.05
N LEU A 207 8.34 -22.32 -2.30
CA LEU A 207 8.31 -21.04 -1.57
C LEU A 207 7.11 -20.17 -1.97
N PHE A 208 6.71 -20.15 -3.24
CA PHE A 208 5.50 -19.43 -3.65
C PHE A 208 4.22 -20.07 -3.09
N ASN A 209 4.22 -21.39 -2.86
CA ASN A 209 3.11 -22.10 -2.23
C ASN A 209 3.24 -22.19 -0.70
N ALA A 210 3.92 -21.23 -0.06
CA ALA A 210 4.24 -21.24 1.37
C ALA A 210 3.05 -21.45 2.31
N ILE A 211 1.86 -20.96 1.96
CA ILE A 211 0.64 -21.16 2.76
C ILE A 211 0.32 -22.66 2.88
N GLU A 212 0.58 -23.45 1.84
CA GLU A 212 0.32 -24.88 1.83
C GLU A 212 1.53 -25.69 2.31
N THR A 213 2.74 -25.21 2.03
CA THR A 213 3.98 -25.97 2.22
C THR A 213 4.69 -25.69 3.55
N LEU A 214 4.51 -24.50 4.15
CA LEU A 214 5.19 -24.07 5.38
C LEU A 214 4.20 -23.93 6.54
N PRO A 215 4.20 -24.85 7.54
CA PRO A 215 3.26 -24.81 8.66
C PRO A 215 3.29 -23.51 9.49
N CYS A 216 4.44 -22.84 9.57
CA CYS A 216 4.57 -21.57 10.29
C CYS A 216 3.90 -20.40 9.54
N VAL A 217 4.00 -20.38 8.21
CA VAL A 217 3.33 -19.41 7.33
C VAL A 217 1.83 -19.67 7.32
N LYS A 218 1.44 -20.94 7.15
CA LYS A 218 0.03 -21.37 7.18
C LYS A 218 -0.72 -20.86 8.39
N LYS A 219 -0.14 -21.01 9.60
CA LYS A 219 -0.79 -20.54 10.84
C LYS A 219 -1.04 -19.03 10.86
N LYS A 220 -0.13 -18.23 10.31
CA LYS A 220 -0.31 -16.77 10.20
C LYS A 220 -1.36 -16.43 9.14
N ALA A 221 -1.29 -17.08 7.98
CA ALA A 221 -2.26 -16.92 6.89
C ALA A 221 -3.68 -17.29 7.35
N ASP A 222 -3.87 -18.47 7.95
CA ASP A 222 -5.15 -18.93 8.51
C ASP A 222 -5.70 -17.96 9.56
N TRP A 223 -4.82 -17.29 10.32
CA TRP A 223 -5.24 -16.28 11.29
C TRP A 223 -5.78 -15.03 10.60
N ALA A 224 -5.09 -14.52 9.58
CA ALA A 224 -5.51 -13.35 8.81
C ALA A 224 -6.80 -13.63 8.01
N MET A 225 -6.85 -14.75 7.27
CA MET A 225 -8.01 -15.16 6.46
C MET A 225 -9.29 -15.30 7.30
N ARG A 226 -9.17 -15.72 8.57
CA ARG A 226 -10.32 -15.77 9.49
C ARG A 226 -10.99 -14.42 9.62
N TRP A 227 -10.24 -13.33 9.73
CA TRP A 227 -10.78 -11.98 9.90
C TRP A 227 -11.43 -11.43 8.63
N ILE A 228 -10.95 -11.86 7.45
CA ILE A 228 -11.59 -11.52 6.16
C ILE A 228 -12.99 -12.14 6.10
N GLY A 229 -13.06 -13.45 6.38
CA GLY A 229 -14.29 -14.24 6.32
C GLY A 229 -15.22 -14.08 7.52
N ASP A 230 -14.80 -13.38 8.59
CA ASP A 230 -15.65 -13.18 9.77
C ASP A 230 -16.74 -12.14 9.47
N MET A 231 -17.97 -12.62 9.35
CA MET A 231 -19.17 -11.81 9.10
C MET A 231 -19.80 -11.26 10.37
N LYS A 232 -19.32 -11.66 11.55
CA LYS A 232 -19.81 -11.20 12.86
C LYS A 232 -18.89 -10.13 13.46
N ALA A 233 -17.59 -10.19 13.17
CA ALA A 233 -16.63 -9.21 13.62
C ALA A 233 -16.94 -7.81 13.05
N THR A 234 -16.96 -6.84 13.94
CA THR A 234 -17.16 -5.42 13.60
C THR A 234 -16.00 -4.90 12.73
N TYR A 235 -16.24 -3.80 12.02
CA TYR A 235 -15.16 -3.11 11.30
C TYR A 235 -13.98 -2.77 12.23
N GLY A 236 -14.26 -2.28 13.45
CA GLY A 236 -13.22 -1.92 14.42
C GLY A 236 -12.34 -3.10 14.85
N GLU A 237 -12.93 -4.27 15.14
CA GLU A 237 -12.17 -5.48 15.48
C GLU A 237 -11.28 -5.94 14.32
N ARG A 238 -11.82 -5.94 13.09
CA ARG A 238 -11.07 -6.33 11.89
C ARG A 238 -9.94 -5.35 11.59
N VAL A 239 -10.16 -4.06 11.78
CA VAL A 239 -9.11 -3.04 11.63
C VAL A 239 -7.97 -3.27 12.63
N VAL A 240 -8.27 -3.56 13.90
CA VAL A 240 -7.23 -3.91 14.89
C VAL A 240 -6.51 -5.21 14.50
N ALA A 241 -7.24 -6.19 13.99
CA ALA A 241 -6.65 -7.44 13.54
C ALA A 241 -5.68 -7.24 12.37
N PHE A 242 -6.05 -6.44 11.37
CA PHE A 242 -5.17 -6.16 10.23
C PHE A 242 -4.00 -5.24 10.58
N ALA A 243 -4.18 -4.30 11.51
CA ALA A 243 -3.03 -3.57 12.09
C ALA A 243 -2.04 -4.51 12.80
N ALA A 244 -2.51 -5.61 13.38
CA ALA A 244 -1.62 -6.65 13.92
C ALA A 244 -0.95 -7.51 12.82
N VAL A 245 -1.59 -7.69 11.67
CA VAL A 245 -0.97 -8.36 10.51
C VAL A 245 0.19 -7.50 9.98
N GLU A 246 -0.08 -6.27 9.55
CA GLU A 246 0.90 -5.37 8.94
C GLU A 246 1.99 -4.96 9.95
N GLY A 247 1.61 -4.63 11.20
CA GLY A 247 2.56 -4.20 12.22
C GLY A 247 3.28 -5.37 12.92
N ILE A 248 2.54 -6.26 13.58
CA ILE A 248 3.14 -7.26 14.49
C ILE A 248 3.71 -8.44 13.70
N PHE A 249 2.97 -9.01 12.74
CA PHE A 249 3.43 -10.21 12.05
C PHE A 249 4.68 -9.97 11.20
N PHE A 250 4.87 -8.73 10.71
CA PHE A 250 5.99 -8.37 9.85
C PHE A 250 7.20 -7.85 10.64
N SER A 251 6.99 -7.27 11.83
CA SER A 251 8.04 -6.65 12.65
C SER A 251 9.31 -7.50 12.84
N GLY A 252 9.16 -8.79 13.17
CA GLY A 252 10.29 -9.69 13.38
C GLY A 252 11.11 -9.93 12.11
N SER A 253 10.43 -10.03 10.97
CA SER A 253 11.07 -10.19 9.66
C SER A 253 11.81 -8.92 9.25
N PHE A 254 11.19 -7.74 9.39
CA PHE A 254 11.84 -6.45 9.12
C PHE A 254 13.07 -6.24 9.99
N ALA A 255 12.97 -6.49 11.30
CA ALA A 255 14.09 -6.39 12.21
C ALA A 255 15.25 -7.31 11.81
N SER A 256 14.95 -8.52 11.34
CA SER A 256 15.94 -9.50 10.91
C SER A 256 16.64 -9.09 9.62
N ILE A 257 15.94 -8.45 8.68
CA ILE A 257 16.56 -7.93 7.45
C ILE A 257 17.40 -6.68 7.76
N PHE A 258 16.95 -5.80 8.66
CA PHE A 258 17.78 -4.69 9.16
C PHE A 258 19.06 -5.19 9.86
N TRP A 259 19.02 -6.36 10.50
CA TRP A 259 20.22 -6.99 11.03
C TRP A 259 21.21 -7.40 9.93
N LEU A 260 20.73 -7.88 8.77
CA LEU A 260 21.59 -8.14 7.60
C LEU A 260 22.21 -6.85 7.05
N LYS A 261 21.43 -5.75 7.01
CA LYS A 261 21.94 -4.42 6.63
C LYS A 261 23.11 -4.00 7.51
N LYS A 262 22.98 -4.17 8.83
CA LYS A 262 24.06 -3.85 9.79
C LYS A 262 25.35 -4.63 9.52
N ARG A 263 25.24 -5.83 8.93
CA ARG A 263 26.37 -6.67 8.54
C ARG A 263 26.91 -6.37 7.14
N GLY A 264 26.28 -5.45 6.39
CA GLY A 264 26.67 -5.11 5.02
C GLY A 264 26.32 -6.20 4.00
N LEU A 265 25.26 -6.97 4.23
CA LEU A 265 24.83 -8.08 3.37
C LEU A 265 23.55 -7.74 2.61
N MET A 266 23.40 -8.31 1.40
CA MET A 266 22.17 -8.25 0.59
C MET A 266 21.66 -6.81 0.35
N PRO A 267 22.42 -5.95 -0.35
CA PRO A 267 22.09 -4.53 -0.46
C PRO A 267 20.71 -4.28 -1.11
N GLY A 268 20.33 -5.03 -2.13
CA GLY A 268 19.01 -4.97 -2.77
C GLY A 268 17.88 -5.37 -1.82
N LEU A 269 17.99 -6.53 -1.16
CA LEU A 269 17.03 -6.98 -0.13
C LEU A 269 16.85 -5.95 0.99
N THR A 270 17.95 -5.39 1.49
CA THR A 270 17.89 -4.45 2.61
C THR A 270 17.33 -3.09 2.19
N PHE A 271 17.61 -2.65 0.97
CA PHE A 271 17.06 -1.43 0.40
C PHE A 271 15.55 -1.54 0.15
N SER A 272 15.09 -2.63 -0.49
CA SER A 272 13.64 -2.85 -0.65
C SER A 272 12.93 -2.97 0.69
N ASN A 273 13.54 -3.63 1.68
CA ASN A 273 13.00 -3.69 3.03
C ASN A 273 12.85 -2.32 3.70
N GLU A 274 13.74 -1.34 3.42
CA GLU A 274 13.57 0.03 3.91
C GLU A 274 12.36 0.74 3.31
N LEU A 275 12.10 0.51 2.03
CA LEU A 275 10.95 1.08 1.34
C LEU A 275 9.66 0.45 1.86
N ILE A 276 9.59 -0.88 1.86
CA ILE A 276 8.40 -1.62 2.30
C ILE A 276 8.11 -1.35 3.78
N SER A 277 9.10 -1.45 4.67
CA SER A 277 8.87 -1.17 6.11
C SER A 277 8.53 0.29 6.41
N ARG A 278 8.78 1.23 5.51
CA ARG A 278 8.29 2.61 5.65
C ARG A 278 6.81 2.72 5.29
N ASP A 279 6.35 1.91 4.34
CA ASP A 279 4.98 1.94 3.83
C ASP A 279 4.03 1.14 4.75
N GLU A 280 4.54 0.09 5.39
CA GLU A 280 3.84 -0.80 6.34
C GLU A 280 3.73 -0.25 7.76
N VAL A 281 4.60 0.69 8.11
CA VAL A 281 4.67 1.33 9.44
C VAL A 281 3.95 2.67 9.38
#